data_AF-A0A0G0I1V7-F1
#
_entry.id   AF-A0A0G0I1V7-F1
#
_cell.length_a   1.000
_cell.length_b   1.000
_cell.length_c   1.000
_cell.angle_alpha   90.00
_cell.angle_beta   90.00
_cell.angle_gamma   90.00
#
_symmetry.space_group_name_H-M   'P 1'
#
loop_
_entity.id
_entity.type
_entity.pdbx_description
1 polymer ?
#
loop_
_entity_poly.entity_id
_entity_poly.type
_entity_poly.pdbx_seq_one_letter_code
_entity_poly.pdbx_strand_id
1 'polypeptide(L)' 'MPRRGSAKIRKIEPDPIYKNRIVAKLINRAMREGKKSVIQREVYEAFEIMKKGGDDPVKIFSLAIENV' A
#
# COMPACT_ATOMS: atom_id res chain seq x y z
N MET A 1 3.19 -2.33 -24.50
CA MET A 1 3.91 -1.04 -24.59
C MET A 1 3.33 -0.29 -25.78
N PRO A 2 2.70 0.88 -25.60
CA PRO A 2 2.00 1.53 -26.69
C PRO A 2 2.94 2.34 -27.57
N ARG A 3 2.83 2.16 -28.89
CA ARG A 3 3.47 3.01 -29.91
C ARG A 3 2.52 4.11 -30.42
N ARG A 4 1.20 3.95 -30.24
CA ARG A 4 0.13 4.96 -30.29
C ARG A 4 -0.98 4.56 -29.30
N GLY A 5 -1.68 5.53 -28.72
CA GLY A 5 -2.78 5.33 -27.76
C GLY A 5 -2.32 5.25 -26.29
N SER A 6 -3.26 5.44 -25.35
CA SER A 6 -3.00 5.35 -23.91
C SER A 6 -2.97 3.91 -23.42
N ALA A 7 -2.07 3.60 -22.49
CA ALA A 7 -2.04 2.29 -21.86
C ALA A 7 -3.20 2.15 -20.87
N LYS A 8 -3.83 0.97 -20.84
CA LYS A 8 -4.88 0.68 -19.85
C LYS A 8 -4.31 0.70 -18.44
N ILE A 9 -4.91 1.53 -17.58
CA ILE A 9 -4.57 1.57 -16.15
C ILE A 9 -4.99 0.24 -15.54
N ARG A 10 -4.03 -0.44 -14.89
CA ARG A 10 -4.29 -1.70 -14.20
C ARG A 10 -5.06 -1.41 -12.91
N LYS A 11 -6.21 -2.06 -12.73
CA LYS A 11 -6.96 -1.99 -11.48
C LYS A 11 -6.26 -2.89 -10.47
N ILE A 12 -5.91 -2.32 -9.32
CA ILE A 12 -5.31 -3.04 -8.20
C ILE A 12 -6.43 -3.51 -7.27
N GLU A 13 -6.32 -4.76 -6.83
CA GLU A 13 -7.18 -5.36 -5.81
C GLU A 13 -6.91 -4.73 -4.44
N PRO A 14 -7.94 -4.53 -3.61
CA PRO A 14 -7.76 -4.00 -2.27
C PRO A 14 -6.95 -4.97 -1.38
N ASP A 15 -6.30 -4.42 -0.36
CA ASP A 15 -5.56 -5.22 0.61
C ASP A 15 -6.49 -6.19 1.37
N PRO A 16 -6.09 -7.46 1.60
CA PRO A 16 -6.96 -8.45 2.25
C PRO A 16 -7.32 -8.13 3.70
N ILE A 17 -6.45 -7.42 4.43
CA ILE A 17 -6.65 -7.10 5.86
C ILE A 17 -7.41 -5.79 5.99
N TYR A 18 -6.88 -4.72 5.40
CA TYR A 18 -7.42 -3.38 5.57
C TYR A 18 -8.47 -2.98 4.53
N LYS A 19 -8.70 -3.84 3.51
CA LYS A 19 -9.62 -3.60 2.38
C LYS A 19 -9.40 -2.25 1.68
N ASN A 20 -8.19 -1.69 1.82
CA ASN A 20 -7.83 -0.38 1.29
C ASN A 20 -6.90 -0.52 0.08
N ARG A 21 -7.24 0.19 -1.00
CA ARG A 21 -6.46 0.19 -2.26
C ARG A 21 -5.17 0.99 -2.16
N ILE A 22 -5.09 1.97 -1.25
CA ILE A 22 -3.90 2.79 -1.03
C ILE A 22 -2.82 1.94 -0.35
N VAL A 23 -3.20 1.13 0.64
CA VAL A 23 -2.29 0.17 1.30
C VAL A 23 -1.79 -0.88 0.30
N ALA A 24 -2.68 -1.43 -0.54
CA ALA A 24 -2.27 -2.35 -1.59
C ALA A 24 -1.30 -1.71 -2.61
N LYS A 25 -1.48 -0.42 -2.95
CA LYS A 25 -0.54 0.35 -3.77
C LYS A 25 0.81 0.53 -3.08
N LEU A 26 0.83 0.81 -1.79
CA LEU A 26 2.06 0.93 -0.99
C LEU A 26 2.86 -0.36 -1.04
N ILE A 27 2.24 -1.50 -0.74
CA ILE A 27 2.89 -2.82 -0.75
C ILE A 27 3.48 -3.12 -2.13
N ASN A 28 2.71 -2.90 -3.20
CA ASN A 28 3.18 -3.15 -4.56
C ASN A 28 4.33 -2.23 -4.98
N ARG A 29 4.40 -1.00 -4.44
CA ARG A 29 5.45 -0.03 -4.76
C ARG A 29 6.72 -0.23 -3.91
N ALA A 30 6.56 -0.69 -2.66
CA ALA A 30 7.67 -1.04 -1.77
C ALA A 30 8.31 -2.39 -2.14
N MET A 31 7.59 -3.25 -2.87
CA MET A 31 8.08 -4.55 -3.35
C MET A 31 9.30 -4.42 -4.27
N ARG A 32 10.41 -5.02 -3.84
CA ARG A 32 11.63 -5.22 -4.62
C ARG A 32 11.74 -6.70 -5.04
N GLU A 33 12.16 -6.95 -6.28
CA GLU A 33 12.36 -8.32 -6.82
C GLU A 33 11.11 -9.23 -6.76
N GLY A 34 9.90 -8.67 -6.68
CA GLY A 34 8.67 -9.47 -6.61
C GLY A 34 8.42 -10.14 -5.26
N LYS A 35 9.17 -9.79 -4.21
CA LYS A 35 9.04 -10.34 -2.86
C LYS A 35 7.81 -9.78 -2.11
N LYS A 36 6.60 -10.15 -2.56
CA LYS A 36 5.34 -9.64 -2.00
C LYS A 36 5.14 -10.03 -0.54
N SER A 37 5.40 -11.29 -0.20
CA SER A 37 5.18 -11.82 1.15
C SER A 37 6.07 -11.13 2.20
N VAL A 38 7.32 -10.81 1.85
CA VAL A 38 8.27 -10.13 2.75
C VAL A 38 7.79 -8.71 3.06
N ILE A 39 7.46 -7.94 2.01
CA ILE A 39 6.99 -6.56 2.19
C ILE A 39 5.63 -6.51 2.89
N GLN A 40 4.72 -7.45 2.61
CA GLN A 40 3.46 -7.52 3.34
C GLN A 40 3.69 -7.65 4.84
N ARG A 41 4.62 -8.51 5.25
CA ARG A 41 4.96 -8.70 6.66
C ARG A 41 5.51 -7.41 7.27
N GLU A 42 6.49 -6.76 6.62
CA GLU A 42 7.08 -5.51 7.10
C GLU A 42 6.06 -4.37 7.21
N VAL A 43 5.15 -4.23 6.23
CA VAL A 43 4.10 -3.20 6.26
C VAL A 43 3.11 -3.45 7.39
N TYR A 44 2.72 -4.70 7.63
CA TYR A 44 1.82 -5.04 8.73
C TYR A 44 2.48 -4.86 10.09
N GLU A 45 3.76 -5.24 10.24
CA GLU A 45 4.56 -4.96 11.44
C GLU A 45 4.66 -3.46 11.72
N ALA A 46 4.90 -2.63 10.69
CA ALA A 46 4.90 -1.18 10.83
C ALA A 46 3.53 -0.63 11.29
N PHE A 47 2.44 -1.17 10.75
CA PHE A 47 1.08 -0.79 11.16
C PHE A 47 0.75 -1.24 12.60
N GLU A 48 1.28 -2.37 13.06
CA GLU A 48 1.17 -2.78 14.48
C GLU A 48 1.90 -1.81 15.41
N ILE A 49 3.10 -1.35 15.02
CA ILE A 49 3.85 -0.36 15.79
C ILE A 49 3.07 0.97 15.86
N MET A 50 2.51 1.44 14.73
CA MET A 50 1.67 2.63 14.72
C MET A 50 0.42 2.49 15.58
N LYS A 51 -0.19 1.30 15.60
CA LYS A 51 -1.37 1.01 16.43
C LYS A 51 -1.07 1.11 17.93
N LYS A 52 0.18 0.85 18.35
CA LYS A 52 0.60 1.09 19.75
C LYS A 52 0.61 2.58 20.12
N GLY A 53 0.70 3.46 19.13
CA GLY A 53 0.57 4.92 19.31
C GLY A 53 -0.85 5.40 19.59
N GLY A 54 -1.86 4.52 19.53
CA GLY A 54 -3.25 4.82 19.92
C GLY A 54 -4.21 5.17 18.79
N ASP A 55 -3.69 5.47 17.60
CA ASP A 55 -4.49 5.86 16.44
C ASP A 55 -4.63 4.75 15.38
N ASP A 56 -5.64 4.88 14.53
CA ASP A 56 -5.86 3.95 13.41
C ASP A 56 -4.74 4.15 12.35
N PRO A 57 -3.88 3.14 12.11
CA PRO A 57 -2.75 3.26 11.18
C PRO A 57 -3.19 3.62 9.75
N VAL A 58 -4.39 3.23 9.34
CA VAL A 58 -4.90 3.54 7.99
C VAL A 58 -5.23 5.04 7.86
N LYS A 59 -5.76 5.65 8.92
CA LYS A 59 -6.06 7.09 8.94
C LYS A 59 -4.79 7.92 8.96
N ILE A 60 -3.83 7.56 9.82
CA ILE A 60 -2.51 8.21 9.88
C ILE A 60 -1.83 8.14 8.51
N PHE A 61 -1.87 6.97 7.88
CA PHE A 61 -1.26 6.78 6.56
C PHE A 61 -1.94 7.63 5.47
N SER A 62 -3.28 7.76 5.52
CA SER A 62 -4.01 8.61 4.58
C SER A 62 -3.66 10.09 4.77
N LEU A 63 -3.61 10.55 6.02
CA LEU A 63 -3.20 11.91 6.37
C LEU A 63 -1.75 12.21 5.95
N ALA A 64 -0.85 11.23 6.14
CA ALA A 64 0.54 11.37 5.73
C ALA A 64 0.70 11.50 4.21
N ILE A 65 -0.16 10.84 3.42
CA ILE A 65 -0.16 11.00 1.96
C ILE A 65 -0.71 12.36 1.54
N GLU A 66 -1.73 12.88 2.23
CA GLU A 66 -2.29 14.21 1.92
C GLU A 66 -1.31 15.35 2.23
N ASN A 67 -0.44 15.16 3.22
CA ASN A 67 0.56 16.15 3.62
C ASN A 67 1.88 16.10 2.83
N VAL A 68 1.98 15.29 1.77
CA VAL A 68 3.17 15.17 0.89
C VAL A 68 2.84 15.66 -0.51
#